data_AF-A0AAN7T1C4-F1
#
_entry.id   AF-A0AAN7T1C4-F1
#
_cell.length_a   1.000
_cell.length_b   1.000
_cell.length_c   1.000
_cell.angle_alpha   90.00
_cell.angle_beta   90.00
_cell.angle_gamma   90.00
#
_symmetry.space_group_name_H-M   'P 1'
#
loop_
_entity.id
_entity.type
_entity.pdbx_description
1 polymer ?
#
loop_
_entity_poly.entity_id
_entity_poly.type
_entity_poly.pdbx_seq_one_letter_code
_entity_poly.pdbx_strand_id
1 'polypeptide(L)'
;MGKKKSKKSKNRTPKMDKIDQFFADYPDFDYDRTESSPREFYRMCDFFDWGKNSRDEYPAERLQAQDDFRRAMVENFNDHFGTDVDDQQAWEHMCVVLGIEPLPQTMQAMKAAVKSTHVNLADLLDNDRSGALLRIFDTQVELAHYTRSTGRFFPKEDAYAGGLLRFLLREITGTYHGRRAGQQRSRKKR
;
A
#
# COMPACT_ATOMS: atom_id res chain seq x y z
N MET A 1 22.54 -44.68 20.40
CA MET A 1 22.88 -44.01 19.11
C MET A 1 21.58 -43.48 18.49
N GLY A 2 21.16 -42.26 18.86
CA GLY A 2 19.88 -41.69 18.45
C GLY A 2 20.00 -40.92 17.13
N LYS A 3 19.33 -41.39 16.08
CA LYS A 3 19.22 -40.66 14.80
C LYS A 3 18.26 -39.48 14.97
N LYS A 4 18.80 -38.26 15.08
CA LYS A 4 18.03 -37.01 14.90
C LYS A 4 17.53 -36.95 13.46
N LYS A 5 16.23 -37.19 13.24
CA LYS A 5 15.57 -36.85 11.97
C LYS A 5 15.37 -35.34 11.93
N SER A 6 16.13 -34.66 11.08
CA SER A 6 15.87 -33.28 10.67
C SER A 6 14.47 -33.22 10.03
N LYS A 7 13.54 -32.52 10.67
CA LYS A 7 12.23 -32.22 10.07
C LYS A 7 12.48 -31.16 8.99
N LYS A 8 12.53 -31.61 7.73
CA LYS A 8 12.42 -30.75 6.54
C LYS A 8 11.24 -29.80 6.75
N SER A 9 11.53 -28.49 6.79
CA SER A 9 10.52 -27.45 6.69
C SER A 9 9.72 -27.70 5.41
N LYS A 10 8.40 -27.86 5.55
CA LYS A 10 7.49 -27.97 4.40
C LYS A 10 7.51 -26.60 3.71
N ASN A 11 8.10 -26.51 2.51
CA ASN A 11 7.91 -25.38 1.61
C ASN A 11 6.40 -25.23 1.38
N ARG A 12 5.78 -24.27 2.07
CA ARG A 12 4.45 -23.79 1.70
C ARG A 12 4.70 -22.87 0.52
N THR A 13 4.24 -23.24 -0.66
CA THR A 13 4.06 -22.27 -1.75
C THR A 13 3.22 -21.13 -1.18
N PRO A 14 3.69 -19.86 -1.25
CA PRO A 14 2.92 -18.73 -0.78
C PRO A 14 1.54 -18.73 -1.46
N LYS A 15 0.49 -18.45 -0.70
CA LYS A 15 -0.85 -18.30 -1.27
C LYS A 15 -0.80 -17.10 -2.23
N MET A 16 -1.30 -17.28 -3.45
CA MET A 16 -1.42 -16.19 -4.41
C MET A 16 -2.40 -15.14 -3.86
N ASP A 17 -1.97 -13.89 -3.87
CA ASP A 17 -2.76 -12.75 -3.47
C ASP A 17 -3.30 -11.98 -4.69
N LYS A 18 -3.93 -10.83 -4.47
CA LYS A 18 -4.60 -10.06 -5.53
C LYS A 18 -3.62 -9.47 -6.55
N ILE A 19 -2.39 -9.16 -6.12
CA ILE A 19 -1.37 -8.62 -7.01
C ILE A 19 -0.75 -9.74 -7.84
N ASP A 20 -0.56 -10.92 -7.25
CA ASP A 20 -0.13 -12.09 -8.03
C ASP A 20 -1.16 -12.48 -9.09
N GLN A 21 -2.45 -12.36 -8.78
CA GLN A 21 -3.53 -12.61 -9.73
C GLN A 21 -3.48 -11.62 -10.91
N PHE A 22 -3.24 -10.34 -10.62
CA PHE A 22 -3.05 -9.33 -11.68
C PHE A 22 -1.89 -9.68 -12.61
N PHE A 23 -0.71 -10.03 -12.08
CA PHE A 23 0.44 -10.37 -12.92
C PHE A 23 0.26 -11.71 -13.65
N ALA A 24 -0.56 -12.62 -13.15
CA ALA A 24 -0.87 -13.88 -13.82
C ALA A 24 -1.64 -13.70 -15.14
N ASP A 25 -2.31 -12.54 -15.34
CA ASP A 25 -2.96 -12.20 -16.61
C ASP A 25 -1.95 -11.82 -17.72
N TYR A 26 -0.66 -11.69 -17.38
CA TYR A 26 0.43 -11.35 -18.30
C TYR A 26 1.50 -12.46 -18.31
N PRO A 27 1.20 -13.67 -18.83
CA PRO A 27 2.06 -14.85 -18.70
C PRO A 27 3.40 -14.74 -19.43
N ASP A 28 3.53 -13.83 -20.40
CA ASP A 28 4.78 -13.58 -21.13
C ASP A 28 5.76 -12.71 -20.33
N PHE A 29 5.29 -12.00 -19.29
CA PHE A 29 6.12 -11.16 -18.43
C PHE A 29 6.69 -11.98 -17.26
N ASP A 30 8.01 -11.92 -17.08
CA ASP A 30 8.73 -12.57 -15.99
C ASP A 30 8.59 -11.78 -14.67
N TYR A 31 7.41 -11.90 -14.05
CA TYR A 31 7.07 -11.27 -12.78
C TYR A 31 7.88 -11.83 -11.60
N ASP A 32 8.63 -10.96 -10.93
CA ASP A 32 9.30 -11.28 -9.67
C ASP A 32 8.47 -10.82 -8.46
N ARG A 33 7.80 -11.77 -7.82
CA ARG A 33 6.99 -11.53 -6.61
C ARG A 33 7.77 -10.94 -5.44
N THR A 34 9.08 -11.12 -5.39
CA THR A 34 9.90 -10.65 -4.26
C THR A 34 10.34 -9.18 -4.42
N GLU A 35 10.15 -8.62 -5.61
CA GLU A 35 10.38 -7.21 -5.91
C GLU A 35 9.17 -6.34 -5.58
N SER A 36 9.39 -5.03 -5.62
CA SER A 36 8.31 -4.07 -5.35
C SER A 36 7.25 -4.12 -6.44
N SER A 37 5.99 -4.32 -6.06
CA SER A 37 4.91 -4.51 -7.03
C SER A 37 4.71 -3.32 -7.98
N PRO A 38 4.81 -2.03 -7.55
CA PRO A 38 4.83 -0.91 -8.50
C PRO A 38 6.02 -0.95 -9.48
N ARG A 39 7.19 -1.42 -9.04
CA ARG A 39 8.37 -1.53 -9.93
C ARG A 39 8.17 -2.63 -10.96
N GLU A 40 7.61 -3.76 -10.56
CA GLU A 40 7.23 -4.85 -11.48
C GLU A 40 6.18 -4.37 -12.48
N PHE A 41 5.20 -3.55 -12.06
CA PHE A 41 4.22 -2.96 -12.98
C PHE A 41 4.89 -2.06 -14.03
N TYR A 42 5.85 -1.22 -13.64
CA TYR A 42 6.60 -0.40 -14.61
C TYR A 42 7.49 -1.25 -15.52
N ARG A 43 8.18 -2.27 -14.98
CA ARG A 43 8.95 -3.23 -15.79
C ARG A 43 8.06 -3.94 -16.81
N MET A 44 6.84 -4.31 -16.42
CA MET A 44 5.86 -4.92 -17.31
C MET A 44 5.44 -3.94 -18.42
N CYS A 45 5.18 -2.67 -18.07
CA CYS A 45 4.88 -1.64 -19.07
C CYS A 45 6.04 -1.46 -20.06
N ASP A 46 7.29 -1.47 -19.60
CA ASP A 46 8.47 -1.38 -20.46
C ASP A 46 8.63 -2.63 -21.34
N PHE A 47 8.34 -3.82 -20.80
CA PHE A 47 8.39 -5.10 -21.52
C PHE A 47 7.41 -5.15 -22.71
N PHE A 48 6.19 -4.63 -22.53
CA PHE A 48 5.18 -4.56 -23.59
C PHE A 48 5.25 -3.29 -24.46
N ASP A 49 6.31 -2.49 -24.30
CA ASP A 49 6.49 -1.20 -24.99
C ASP A 49 5.30 -0.24 -24.82
N TRP A 50 4.71 -0.22 -23.63
CA TRP A 50 3.63 0.69 -23.29
C TRP A 50 4.11 2.06 -22.84
N GLY A 51 5.13 2.58 -23.52
CA GLY A 51 5.62 3.94 -23.35
C GLY A 51 4.63 4.98 -23.83
N LYS A 52 4.94 6.26 -23.59
CA LYS A 52 4.18 7.34 -24.20
C LYS A 52 4.47 7.41 -25.70
N ASN A 53 3.44 7.68 -26.50
CA ASN A 53 3.61 7.96 -27.91
C ASN A 53 4.14 9.40 -28.15
N SER A 54 4.29 9.80 -29.41
CA SER A 54 4.75 11.13 -29.80
C SER A 54 3.84 12.29 -29.37
N ARG A 55 2.63 12.00 -28.90
CA ARG A 55 1.67 12.97 -28.35
C ARG A 55 1.67 13.01 -26.82
N ASP A 56 2.64 12.35 -26.18
CA ASP A 56 2.74 12.24 -24.71
C ASP A 56 1.56 11.44 -24.08
N GLU A 57 0.90 10.59 -24.87
CA GLU A 57 -0.23 9.76 -24.43
C GLU A 57 0.20 8.31 -24.21
N TYR A 58 -0.30 7.68 -23.15
CA TYR A 58 -0.13 6.24 -22.93
C TYR A 58 -1.12 5.44 -23.78
N PRO A 59 -0.74 4.22 -24.23
CA PRO A 59 -1.66 3.32 -24.92
C PRO A 59 -2.81 2.87 -24.01
N ALA A 60 -3.94 2.50 -24.60
CA ALA A 60 -5.15 2.12 -23.88
C ALA A 60 -4.91 0.89 -22.99
N GLU A 61 -4.09 -0.06 -23.46
CA GLU A 61 -3.69 -1.26 -22.76
C GLU A 61 -3.01 -0.94 -21.43
N ARG A 62 -2.11 0.06 -21.40
CA ARG A 62 -1.47 0.50 -20.16
C ARG A 62 -2.44 1.19 -19.22
N LEU A 63 -3.37 1.98 -19.72
CA LEU A 63 -4.36 2.65 -18.87
C LEU A 63 -5.25 1.60 -18.19
N GLN A 64 -5.71 0.60 -18.94
CA GLN A 64 -6.48 -0.53 -18.43
C GLN A 64 -5.67 -1.35 -17.40
N ALA A 65 -4.45 -1.76 -17.77
CA ALA A 65 -3.56 -2.50 -16.87
C ALA A 65 -3.24 -1.71 -15.60
N GLN A 66 -3.07 -0.39 -15.71
CA GLN A 66 -2.89 0.49 -14.57
C GLN A 66 -4.10 0.43 -13.64
N ASP A 67 -5.32 0.62 -14.14
CA ASP A 67 -6.52 0.58 -13.30
C ASP A 67 -6.75 -0.79 -12.65
N ASP A 68 -6.44 -1.87 -13.36
CA ASP A 68 -6.52 -3.23 -12.84
C ASP A 68 -5.48 -3.49 -11.74
N PHE A 69 -4.24 -3.05 -11.96
CA PHE A 69 -3.18 -3.10 -10.95
C PHE A 69 -3.56 -2.30 -9.70
N ARG A 70 -4.15 -1.11 -9.89
CA ARG A 70 -4.60 -0.26 -8.78
C ARG A 70 -5.66 -0.95 -7.94
N ARG A 71 -6.64 -1.57 -8.60
CA ARG A 71 -7.70 -2.33 -7.94
C ARG A 71 -7.12 -3.51 -7.18
N ALA A 72 -6.19 -4.26 -7.77
CA ALA A 72 -5.50 -5.37 -7.12
C ALA A 72 -4.77 -4.93 -5.84
N MET A 73 -4.09 -3.77 -5.87
CA MET A 73 -3.43 -3.20 -4.68
C MET A 73 -4.43 -2.86 -3.56
N VAL A 74 -5.55 -2.25 -3.90
CA VAL A 74 -6.60 -1.89 -2.92
C VAL A 74 -7.29 -3.13 -2.36
N GLU A 75 -7.65 -4.09 -3.21
CA GLU A 75 -8.23 -5.37 -2.78
C GLU A 75 -7.25 -6.14 -1.88
N ASN A 76 -5.96 -6.17 -2.23
CA ASN A 76 -4.95 -6.81 -1.40
C ASN A 76 -4.89 -6.19 0.00
N PHE A 77 -4.91 -4.86 0.08
CA PHE A 77 -4.95 -4.16 1.36
C PHE A 77 -6.19 -4.54 2.18
N ASN A 78 -7.36 -4.54 1.54
CA ASN A 78 -8.62 -4.85 2.20
C ASN A 78 -8.67 -6.31 2.68
N ASP A 79 -8.07 -7.25 1.95
CA ASP A 79 -7.97 -8.65 2.36
C ASP A 79 -7.05 -8.84 3.59
N HIS A 80 -6.01 -8.00 3.73
CA HIS A 80 -5.05 -8.08 4.84
C HIS A 80 -5.53 -7.36 6.11
N PHE A 81 -6.16 -6.20 5.95
CA PHE A 81 -6.50 -5.32 7.08
C PHE A 81 -8.01 -5.15 7.29
N GLY A 82 -8.85 -5.57 6.35
CA GLY A 82 -10.29 -5.35 6.38
C GLY A 82 -10.69 -3.97 5.85
N THR A 83 -12.00 -3.74 5.85
CA THR A 83 -12.62 -2.48 5.40
C THR A 83 -13.46 -1.81 6.48
N ASP A 84 -13.85 -2.53 7.54
CA ASP A 84 -14.69 -2.01 8.60
C ASP A 84 -13.89 -1.09 9.52
N VAL A 85 -14.31 0.16 9.62
CA VAL A 85 -13.65 1.19 10.44
C VAL A 85 -14.01 1.08 11.91
N ASP A 86 -15.01 0.28 12.25
CA ASP A 86 -15.46 0.02 13.61
C ASP A 86 -14.98 -1.36 14.14
N ASP A 87 -14.25 -2.12 13.32
CA ASP A 87 -13.57 -3.33 13.75
C ASP A 87 -12.30 -3.01 14.55
N GLN A 88 -12.36 -3.22 15.87
CA GLN A 88 -11.23 -3.00 16.76
C GLN A 88 -10.05 -3.94 16.47
N GLN A 89 -10.29 -5.21 16.09
CA GLN A 89 -9.21 -6.17 15.83
C GLN A 89 -8.42 -5.76 14.59
N ALA A 90 -9.09 -5.20 13.58
CA ALA A 90 -8.43 -4.63 12.41
C ALA A 90 -7.47 -3.48 12.78
N TRP A 91 -7.88 -2.60 13.69
CA TRP A 91 -7.03 -1.51 14.20
C TRP A 91 -5.85 -2.02 15.04
N GLU A 92 -6.08 -3.02 15.90
CA GLU A 92 -5.03 -3.67 16.69
C GLU A 92 -3.98 -4.32 15.78
N HIS A 93 -4.44 -5.09 14.78
CA HIS A 93 -3.57 -5.73 13.79
C HIS A 93 -2.73 -4.68 13.03
N MET A 94 -3.35 -3.60 12.59
CA MET A 94 -2.64 -2.53 11.89
C MET A 94 -1.61 -1.84 12.79
N CYS A 95 -1.90 -1.61 14.07
CA CYS A 95 -0.92 -1.08 15.01
C CYS A 95 0.30 -2.00 15.17
N VAL A 96 0.08 -3.32 15.24
CA VAL A 96 1.17 -4.31 15.33
C VAL A 96 2.02 -4.31 14.07
N VAL A 97 1.42 -4.35 12.88
CA VAL A 97 2.16 -4.35 11.61
C VAL A 97 2.97 -3.05 11.43
N LEU A 98 2.44 -1.92 11.88
CA LEU A 98 3.14 -0.64 11.84
C LEU A 98 4.18 -0.45 12.96
N GLY A 99 4.35 -1.43 13.86
CA GLY A 99 5.31 -1.35 14.97
C GLY A 99 4.96 -0.28 16.00
N ILE A 100 3.68 0.01 16.22
CA ILE A 100 3.23 1.02 17.19
C ILE A 100 3.34 0.44 18.61
N GLU A 101 4.27 0.98 19.39
CA GLU A 101 4.51 0.58 20.78
C GLU A 101 4.52 1.80 21.73
N PRO A 102 3.88 1.71 22.92
CA PRO A 102 3.03 0.61 23.37
C PRO A 102 1.72 0.53 22.57
N LEU A 103 1.15 -0.68 22.45
CA LEU A 103 -0.13 -0.88 21.76
C LEU A 103 -1.23 -0.06 22.46
N PRO A 104 -1.88 0.90 21.76
CA PRO A 104 -2.92 1.71 22.36
C PRO A 104 -4.12 0.87 22.78
N GLN A 105 -4.74 1.20 23.92
CA GLN A 105 -5.81 0.38 24.51
C GLN A 105 -7.22 0.78 24.06
N THR A 106 -7.36 1.87 23.28
CA THR A 106 -8.65 2.35 22.80
C THR A 106 -8.63 2.50 21.28
N MET A 107 -9.75 2.20 20.64
CA MET A 107 -9.91 2.35 19.20
C MET A 107 -9.60 3.79 18.73
N GLN A 108 -9.96 4.80 19.51
CA GLN A 108 -9.65 6.19 19.20
C GLN A 108 -8.13 6.45 19.19
N ALA A 109 -7.39 5.89 20.15
CA ALA A 109 -5.95 6.02 20.23
C ALA A 109 -5.24 5.22 19.12
N MET A 110 -5.71 4.03 18.78
CA MET A 110 -5.21 3.25 17.63
C MET A 110 -5.40 4.04 16.32
N LYS A 111 -6.61 4.53 16.07
CA LYS A 111 -6.94 5.39 14.92
C LYS A 111 -6.01 6.61 14.84
N ALA A 112 -5.73 7.25 15.97
CA ALA A 112 -4.84 8.40 16.02
C ALA A 112 -3.38 8.02 15.71
N ALA A 113 -2.89 6.93 16.31
CA ALA A 113 -1.53 6.46 16.12
C ALA A 113 -1.27 6.04 14.66
N VAL A 114 -2.16 5.25 14.07
CA VAL A 114 -2.10 4.87 12.64
C VAL A 114 -2.09 6.09 11.73
N LYS A 115 -2.92 7.10 12.02
CA LYS A 115 -2.95 8.37 11.26
C LYS A 115 -1.68 9.19 11.41
N SER A 116 -0.92 9.02 12.49
CA SER A 116 0.36 9.71 12.69
C SER A 116 1.55 8.98 12.08
N THR A 117 1.43 7.69 11.80
CA THR A 117 2.50 6.91 11.16
C THR A 117 2.69 7.33 9.71
N HIS A 118 3.92 7.47 9.25
CA HIS A 118 4.25 7.69 7.84
C HIS A 118 4.91 6.43 7.29
N VAL A 119 4.21 5.75 6.38
CA VAL A 119 4.68 4.50 5.77
C VAL A 119 4.35 4.52 4.28
N ASN A 120 5.18 3.88 3.45
CA ASN A 120 4.84 3.67 2.04
C ASN A 120 3.89 2.48 1.94
N LEU A 121 2.72 2.70 1.35
CA LEU A 121 1.67 1.68 1.29
C LEU A 121 1.99 0.52 0.34
N ALA A 122 2.81 0.74 -0.70
CA ALA A 122 3.29 -0.36 -1.53
C ALA A 122 4.25 -1.24 -0.72
N ASP A 123 5.18 -0.64 0.01
CA ASP A 123 6.09 -1.38 0.91
C ASP A 123 5.33 -2.15 1.99
N LEU A 124 4.22 -1.60 2.50
CA LEU A 124 3.35 -2.28 3.46
C LEU A 124 2.74 -3.57 2.88
N LEU A 125 2.30 -3.55 1.62
CA LEU A 125 1.75 -4.74 0.94
C LEU A 125 2.82 -5.72 0.48
N ASP A 126 3.97 -5.21 0.06
CA ASP A 126 5.10 -6.01 -0.41
C ASP A 126 5.90 -6.62 0.75
N ASN A 127 5.67 -6.18 1.99
CA ASN A 127 6.37 -6.65 3.19
C ASN A 127 6.30 -8.18 3.34
N ASP A 128 5.09 -8.72 3.27
CA ASP A 128 4.84 -10.16 3.42
C ASP A 128 5.43 -10.99 2.27
N ARG A 129 5.65 -10.38 1.10
CA ARG A 129 6.21 -11.04 -0.09
C ARG A 129 7.72 -11.05 -0.10
N SER A 130 8.32 -9.89 0.19
CA SER A 130 9.76 -9.66 0.14
C SER A 130 10.47 -10.07 1.42
N GLY A 131 9.75 -10.14 2.55
CA GLY A 131 10.33 -10.33 3.89
C GLY A 131 11.19 -9.14 4.34
N ALA A 132 11.13 -8.01 3.62
CA ALA A 132 11.88 -6.81 3.96
C ALA A 132 11.31 -6.15 5.23
N LEU A 133 12.14 -5.44 5.98
CA LEU A 133 11.65 -4.66 7.12
C LEU A 133 10.87 -3.45 6.63
N LEU A 134 9.67 -3.25 7.17
CA LEU A 134 8.83 -2.10 6.87
C LEU A 134 9.50 -0.82 7.40
N ARG A 135 9.71 0.15 6.52
CA ARG A 135 10.27 1.45 6.90
C ARG A 135 9.16 2.41 7.34
N ILE A 136 9.21 2.80 8.61
CA ILE A 136 8.43 3.93 9.13
C ILE A 136 9.27 5.20 9.00
N PHE A 137 8.68 6.27 8.49
CA PHE A 137 9.30 7.57 8.31
C PHE A 137 8.88 8.52 9.42
N ASP A 138 9.78 9.43 9.81
CA ASP A 138 9.50 10.38 10.88
C ASP A 138 8.57 11.49 10.40
N THR A 139 8.62 11.81 9.10
CA THR A 139 7.81 12.87 8.52
C THR A 139 7.18 12.46 7.19
N GLN A 140 6.05 13.11 6.88
CA GLN A 140 5.43 13.00 5.56
C GLN A 140 6.38 13.45 4.42
N VAL A 141 7.28 14.41 4.69
CA VAL A 141 8.23 14.91 3.68
C VAL A 141 9.22 13.82 3.29
N GLU A 142 9.74 13.09 4.27
CA GLU A 142 10.63 11.95 4.03
C GLU A 142 9.93 10.82 3.28
N LEU A 143 8.71 10.48 3.70
CA LEU A 143 7.88 9.50 2.99
C LEU A 143 7.65 9.93 1.53
N ALA A 144 7.34 11.20 1.29
CA ALA A 144 7.12 11.72 -0.05
C ALA A 144 8.39 11.68 -0.90
N HIS A 145 9.53 12.08 -0.35
CA HIS A 145 10.83 12.00 -1.02
C HIS A 145 11.18 10.55 -1.39
N TYR A 146 11.04 9.63 -0.44
CA TYR A 146 11.27 8.21 -0.67
C TYR A 146 10.36 7.66 -1.76
N THR A 147 9.07 7.95 -1.69
CA THR A 147 8.07 7.43 -2.64
C THR A 147 8.35 7.93 -4.07
N ARG A 148 8.69 9.21 -4.23
CA ARG A 148 9.03 9.80 -5.53
C ARG A 148 10.34 9.25 -6.09
N SER A 149 11.38 9.18 -5.26
CA SER A 149 12.71 8.72 -5.69
C SER A 149 12.75 7.24 -6.05
N THR A 150 11.90 6.42 -5.43
CA THR A 150 11.81 4.98 -5.71
C THR A 150 10.73 4.60 -6.70
N GLY A 151 9.84 5.54 -7.06
CA GLY A 151 8.69 5.28 -7.92
C GLY A 151 7.60 4.42 -7.27
N ARG A 152 7.67 4.13 -5.96
CA ARG A 152 6.76 3.20 -5.27
C ARG A 152 5.42 3.84 -4.91
N PHE A 153 4.70 4.34 -5.93
CA PHE A 153 3.42 5.02 -5.74
C PHE A 153 2.31 4.02 -5.42
N PHE A 154 1.54 4.33 -4.37
CA PHE A 154 0.27 3.68 -4.10
C PHE A 154 -0.87 4.49 -4.72
N PRO A 155 -1.84 3.85 -5.41
CA PRO A 155 -2.94 4.56 -6.03
C PRO A 155 -3.87 5.19 -5.01
N LYS A 156 -4.07 6.50 -5.14
CA LYS A 156 -4.85 7.31 -4.19
C LYS A 156 -6.32 7.44 -4.59
N GLU A 157 -6.63 7.44 -5.88
CA GLU A 157 -7.96 7.82 -6.39
C GLU A 157 -9.04 6.76 -6.06
N ASP A 158 -8.70 5.48 -6.14
CA ASP A 158 -9.59 4.37 -5.74
C ASP A 158 -9.58 4.08 -4.23
N ALA A 159 -8.53 4.53 -3.54
CA ALA A 159 -8.35 4.27 -2.12
C ALA A 159 -9.37 5.01 -1.22
N TYR A 160 -10.06 6.02 -1.75
CA TYR A 160 -11.15 6.71 -1.05
C TYR A 160 -12.42 5.85 -0.92
N ALA A 161 -12.54 4.75 -1.66
CA ALA A 161 -13.62 3.77 -1.52
C ALA A 161 -13.39 2.76 -0.37
N GLY A 162 -12.16 2.64 0.15
CA GLY A 162 -11.79 1.67 1.18
C GLY A 162 -11.76 2.27 2.59
N GLY A 163 -12.49 1.65 3.53
CA GLY A 163 -12.71 2.18 4.88
C GLY A 163 -11.45 2.42 5.70
N LEU A 164 -10.61 1.40 5.94
CA LEU A 164 -9.39 1.51 6.75
C LEU A 164 -8.23 2.19 5.99
N LEU A 165 -8.07 1.88 4.70
CA LEU A 165 -7.00 2.38 3.83
C LEU A 165 -6.88 3.91 3.83
N ARG A 166 -8.03 4.63 3.81
CA ARG A 166 -8.06 6.09 3.79
C ARG A 166 -7.32 6.76 4.96
N PHE A 167 -7.10 6.04 6.06
CA PHE A 167 -6.42 6.56 7.25
C PHE A 167 -4.89 6.53 7.14
N LEU A 168 -4.35 5.73 6.22
CA LEU A 168 -2.92 5.64 5.93
C LEU A 168 -2.49 6.50 4.74
N LEU A 169 -3.42 6.96 3.91
CA LEU A 169 -3.10 7.82 2.76
C LEU A 169 -2.40 9.11 3.22
N ARG A 170 -1.33 9.49 2.52
CA ARG A 170 -0.58 10.73 2.71
C ARG A 170 -0.46 11.48 1.39
N GLU A 171 -0.31 12.79 1.47
CA GLU A 171 -0.08 13.61 0.28
C GLU A 171 1.37 13.44 -0.17
N ILE A 172 1.58 12.75 -1.30
CA ILE A 172 2.92 12.46 -1.84
C ILE A 172 3.33 13.48 -2.89
N THR A 173 2.42 14.07 -3.67
CA THR A 173 2.73 14.96 -4.82
C THR A 173 2.61 16.46 -4.51
N GLY A 174 2.04 16.83 -3.35
CA GLY A 174 1.97 18.22 -2.90
C GLY A 174 0.82 19.05 -3.49
N THR A 175 -0.17 18.43 -4.12
CA THR A 175 -1.32 19.09 -4.75
C THR A 175 -2.63 18.57 -4.14
N TYR A 176 -2.91 18.96 -2.90
CA TYR A 176 -4.21 18.69 -2.28
C TYR A 176 -5.17 19.87 -2.48
N HIS A 177 -6.23 19.67 -3.28
CA HIS A 177 -7.38 20.58 -3.41
C HIS A 177 -8.58 20.17 -2.53
N GLY A 178 -8.36 19.53 -1.37
CA GLY A 178 -9.47 19.33 -0.45
C GLY A 178 -9.71 20.57 0.39
N ARG A 179 -10.82 21.27 0.11
CA ARG A 179 -11.37 22.29 0.98
C ARG A 179 -11.55 21.69 2.39
N ARG A 180 -10.77 22.18 3.36
CA ARG A 180 -11.13 22.04 4.78
C ARG A 180 -12.45 22.79 4.99
N ALA A 181 -13.53 22.04 5.17
CA ALA A 181 -14.73 22.58 5.79
C ALA A 181 -14.37 23.01 7.22
N GLY A 182 -14.62 24.29 7.54
CA GLY A 182 -14.79 24.77 8.90
C GLY A 182 -13.61 25.49 9.53
N GLN A 183 -13.57 26.82 9.37
CA GLN A 183 -13.17 27.69 10.47
C GLN A 183 -14.07 28.94 10.48
N GLN A 184 -15.34 28.73 10.86
CA GLN A 184 -16.20 29.81 11.29
C GLN A 184 -15.63 30.35 12.61
N ARG A 185 -14.95 31.49 12.53
CA ARG A 185 -14.47 32.26 13.68
C ARG A 185 -15.66 32.65 14.53
N SER A 186 -15.82 32.05 15.71
CA SER A 186 -16.69 32.57 16.76
C SER A 186 -16.13 33.92 17.23
N ARG A 187 -16.68 35.03 16.73
CA ARG A 187 -16.42 36.36 17.27
C ARG A 187 -17.33 36.58 18.48
N LYS A 188 -16.70 36.60 19.64
CA LYS A 188 -17.18 37.12 20.92
C LYS A 188 -17.72 38.54 20.70
N LYS A 189 -19.01 38.80 20.98
CA LYS A 189 -19.53 40.16 21.15
C LYS A 189 -19.44 40.52 22.64
N ARG A 190 -18.79 41.66 22.90
CA ARG A 190 -18.96 42.47 24.11
C ARG A 190 -20.21 43.32 23.92
#